data_AF-A0AAT9HY18-F1
#
_entry.id   AF-A0AAT9HY18-F1
#
_cell.length_a   1.000
_cell.length_b   1.000
_cell.length_c   1.000
_cell.angle_alpha   90.00
_cell.angle_beta   90.00
_cell.angle_gamma   90.00
#
_symmetry.space_group_name_H-M   'P 1'
#
loop_
_entity.id
_entity.type
_entity.pdbx_description
1 polymer ?
#
loop_
_entity_poly.entity_id
_entity_poly.type
_entity_poly.pdbx_seq_one_letter_code
_entity_poly.pdbx_strand_id
1 'polypeptide(L)'
;MSVFASVVGQLADLLQPLFGVSAAAAAIVLFTAFVRLLVHPLSRAAARGQKARAALQPRIAEMRRKYRRQPEKLQEAVLELHRREKVSPLSGCLPSLLQLPAFFLMYHLFSSATIGGRDNELLGHRLFGAPLGGRWADALAQGGVFGGAGLVYAGLFVVVGVVAWFGFRLSRRTVGAQGVPAAGGEQVPGMEAVGKVVPFMSFFTLVTVAVVPLAAALYVVTSTAWGLVERAVLYR
;
A
#
# COMPACT_ATOMS: atom_id res chain seq x y z
N MET A 1 -16.88 -15.23 6.16
CA MET A 1 -16.85 -13.77 5.91
C MET A 1 -17.77 -12.95 6.83
N SER A 2 -18.69 -13.56 7.60
CA SER A 2 -19.55 -12.82 8.55
C SER A 2 -18.81 -12.27 9.77
N VAL A 3 -17.79 -12.97 10.27
CA VAL A 3 -17.04 -12.59 11.48
C VAL A 3 -16.37 -11.21 11.35
N PHE A 4 -15.86 -10.89 10.16
CA PHE A 4 -15.22 -9.59 9.92
C PHE A 4 -16.23 -8.46 9.88
N ALA A 5 -17.36 -8.67 9.19
CA ALA A 5 -18.43 -7.68 9.16
C ALA A 5 -19.04 -7.46 10.55
N SER A 6 -19.18 -8.53 11.36
CA SER A 6 -19.63 -8.40 12.74
C SER A 6 -18.62 -7.71 13.64
N VAL A 7 -17.31 -7.96 13.47
CA VAL A 7 -16.26 -7.27 14.23
C VAL A 7 -16.20 -5.79 13.86
N VAL A 8 -16.26 -5.45 12.57
CA VAL A 8 -16.28 -4.04 12.12
C VAL A 8 -17.57 -3.33 12.55
N GLY A 9 -18.72 -4.02 12.48
CA GLY A 9 -20.01 -3.50 12.96
C GLY A 9 -20.00 -3.24 14.46
N GLN A 10 -19.57 -4.21 15.27
CA GLN A 10 -19.45 -4.05 16.72
C GLN A 10 -18.49 -2.92 17.10
N LEU A 11 -17.37 -2.77 16.38
CA LEU A 11 -16.44 -1.68 16.61
C LEU A 11 -17.06 -0.32 16.24
N ALA A 12 -17.82 -0.25 15.14
CA ALA A 12 -18.54 0.94 14.72
C ALA A 12 -19.60 1.35 15.74
N ASP A 13 -20.39 0.40 16.25
CA ASP A 13 -21.41 0.64 17.29
C ASP A 13 -20.77 1.17 18.58
N LEU A 14 -19.60 0.65 18.95
CA LEU A 14 -18.86 1.05 20.15
C LEU A 14 -18.20 2.44 20.00
N LEU A 15 -17.87 2.83 18.76
CA LEU A 15 -17.33 4.14 18.40
C LEU A 15 -18.41 5.18 18.12
N GLN A 16 -19.66 4.77 17.88
CA GLN A 16 -20.81 5.63 17.62
C GLN A 16 -21.03 6.73 18.65
N PRO A 17 -20.93 6.50 19.98
CA PRO A 17 -21.07 7.57 20.97
C PRO A 17 -19.90 8.58 20.96
N LEU A 18 -18.75 8.22 20.39
CA LEU A 18 -17.54 9.05 20.36
C LEU A 18 -17.35 9.81 19.03
N PHE A 19 -17.74 9.19 17.90
CA PHE A 19 -17.45 9.69 16.55
C PHE A 19 -18.69 9.97 15.69
N GLY A 20 -19.90 9.69 16.20
CA GLY A 20 -21.18 10.00 15.54
C GLY A 20 -21.25 9.44 14.11
N VAL A 21 -21.61 10.28 13.14
CA VAL A 21 -21.76 9.91 11.71
C VAL A 21 -20.46 9.35 11.09
N SER A 22 -19.30 9.66 11.68
CA SER A 22 -17.98 9.20 11.20
C SER A 22 -17.54 7.87 11.84
N ALA A 23 -18.35 7.25 12.69
CA ALA A 23 -17.98 6.06 13.45
C ALA A 23 -17.61 4.86 12.55
N ALA A 24 -18.29 4.68 11.43
CA ALA A 24 -17.94 3.63 10.47
C ALA A 24 -16.57 3.87 9.81
N ALA A 25 -16.24 5.11 9.45
CA ALA A 25 -14.92 5.44 8.93
C ALA A 25 -13.82 5.28 10.00
N ALA A 26 -14.11 5.70 11.24
CA ALA A 26 -13.21 5.51 12.37
C ALA A 26 -12.99 4.01 12.67
N ALA A 27 -14.03 3.18 12.59
CA ALA A 27 -13.96 1.74 12.77
C ALA A 27 -13.10 1.08 11.68
N ILE A 28 -13.23 1.49 10.41
CA ILE A 28 -12.37 1.02 9.31
C ILE A 28 -10.91 1.38 9.59
N VAL A 29 -10.63 2.62 10.00
CA VAL A 29 -9.27 3.09 10.30
C VAL A 29 -8.69 2.33 11.49
N LEU A 30 -9.44 2.17 12.58
CA LEU A 30 -9.01 1.43 13.77
C LEU A 30 -8.79 -0.05 13.49
N PHE A 31 -9.69 -0.68 12.73
CA PHE A 31 -9.51 -2.06 12.30
C PHE A 31 -8.26 -2.22 11.43
N THR A 32 -8.03 -1.29 10.51
CA THR A 32 -6.82 -1.28 9.67
C THR A 32 -5.57 -1.11 10.53
N ALA A 33 -5.60 -0.24 11.54
CA ALA A 33 -4.50 -0.04 12.49
C ALA A 33 -4.24 -1.32 13.32
N PHE A 34 -5.29 -2.01 13.76
CA PHE A 34 -5.18 -3.27 14.51
C PHE A 34 -4.55 -4.39 13.68
N VAL A 35 -5.02 -4.61 12.44
CA VAL A 35 -4.41 -5.58 11.52
C VAL A 35 -2.94 -5.24 11.29
N ARG A 36 -2.61 -3.95 11.15
CA ARG A 36 -1.22 -3.52 10.99
C ARG A 36 -0.36 -3.75 12.21
N LEU A 37 -0.92 -3.58 13.40
CA LEU A 37 -0.21 -3.88 14.65
C LEU A 37 0.14 -5.37 14.75
N LEU A 38 -0.77 -6.26 14.31
CA LEU A 38 -0.51 -7.70 14.21
C LEU A 38 0.57 -8.05 13.17
N VAL A 39 0.61 -7.31 12.06
CA VAL A 39 1.60 -7.52 10.98
C VAL A 39 2.95 -6.85 11.27
N HIS A 40 3.01 -5.90 12.20
CA HIS A 40 4.22 -5.19 12.63
C HIS A 40 5.46 -6.06 12.90
N PRO A 41 5.40 -7.18 13.63
CA PRO A 41 6.57 -8.06 13.81
C PRO A 41 7.08 -8.63 12.48
N LEU A 42 6.19 -8.93 11.54
CA LEU A 42 6.56 -9.41 10.21
C LEU A 42 7.17 -8.30 9.38
N SER A 43 6.60 -7.10 9.41
CA SER A 43 7.16 -5.91 8.76
C SER A 43 8.56 -5.58 9.28
N ARG A 44 8.82 -5.72 10.58
CA ARG A 44 10.17 -5.62 11.17
C ARG A 44 11.12 -6.68 10.63
N ALA A 45 10.67 -7.93 10.48
CA ALA A 45 11.48 -9.00 9.88
C ALA A 45 11.80 -8.70 8.41
N ALA A 46 10.83 -8.21 7.64
CA ALA A 46 11.02 -7.77 6.26
C ALA A 46 12.02 -6.60 6.17
N ALA A 47 11.94 -5.61 7.08
CA ALA A 47 12.85 -4.49 7.13
C ALA A 47 14.31 -4.89 7.38
N ARG A 48 14.55 -5.84 8.30
CA ARG A 48 15.88 -6.41 8.53
C ARG A 48 16.43 -7.09 7.27
N GLY A 49 15.61 -7.87 6.57
CA GLY A 49 16.00 -8.50 5.31
C GLY A 49 16.33 -7.49 4.20
N GLN A 50 15.61 -6.37 4.15
CA GLN A 50 15.89 -5.28 3.20
C GLN A 50 17.21 -4.57 3.50
N LYS A 51 17.52 -4.30 4.78
CA LYS A 51 18.81 -3.72 5.19
C LYS A 51 19.98 -4.64 4.85
N ALA A 52 19.84 -5.94 5.12
CA ALA A 52 20.85 -6.94 4.75
C ALA A 52 21.08 -6.98 3.23
N ARG A 53 20.03 -6.87 2.41
CA ARG A 53 20.17 -6.76 0.95
C ARG A 53 20.84 -5.48 0.50
N ALA A 54 20.49 -4.35 1.10
CA ALA A 54 21.11 -3.07 0.76
C ALA A 54 22.63 -3.12 0.97
N ALA A 55 23.10 -3.83 2.01
CA ALA A 55 24.52 -4.06 2.24
C ALA A 55 25.20 -4.92 1.16
N LEU A 56 24.46 -5.80 0.46
CA LEU A 56 25.00 -6.64 -0.63
C LEU A 56 25.05 -5.94 -2.00
N GLN A 57 24.29 -4.86 -2.18
CA GLN A 57 24.23 -4.10 -3.43
C GLN A 57 25.60 -3.66 -3.99
N PRO A 58 26.57 -3.15 -3.21
CA PRO A 58 27.90 -2.81 -3.75
C PRO A 58 28.62 -4.01 -4.35
N ARG A 59 28.59 -5.17 -3.68
CA ARG A 59 29.20 -6.42 -4.19
C ARG A 59 28.49 -6.92 -5.45
N ILE A 60 27.17 -6.81 -5.49
CA ILE A 60 26.38 -7.13 -6.69
C ILE A 60 26.76 -6.20 -7.85
N ALA A 61 27.00 -4.90 -7.59
CA ALA A 61 27.42 -3.94 -8.59
C ALA A 61 28.82 -4.27 -9.16
N GLU A 62 29.76 -4.69 -8.32
CA GLU A 62 31.09 -5.17 -8.75
C GLU A 62 30.97 -6.42 -9.63
N MET A 63 30.16 -7.40 -9.23
CA MET A 63 29.89 -8.60 -10.04
C MET A 63 29.26 -8.24 -11.39
N ARG A 64 28.32 -7.29 -11.42
CA ARG A 64 27.73 -6.77 -12.68
C ARG A 64 28.78 -6.16 -13.61
N ARG A 65 29.79 -5.47 -13.07
CA ARG A 65 30.92 -4.95 -13.86
C ARG A 65 31.81 -6.09 -14.37
N LYS A 66 32.11 -7.08 -13.52
CA LYS A 66 32.98 -8.22 -13.83
C LYS A 66 32.38 -9.17 -14.88
N TYR A 67 31.08 -9.48 -14.77
CA TYR A 67 30.37 -10.42 -15.64
C TYR A 67 29.49 -9.73 -16.69
N ARG A 68 29.84 -8.50 -17.10
CA ARG A 68 29.02 -7.69 -18.02
C ARG A 68 28.70 -8.40 -19.35
N ARG A 69 29.57 -9.29 -19.82
CA ARG A 69 29.42 -10.07 -21.06
C ARG A 69 28.92 -11.50 -20.83
N GLN A 70 28.64 -11.91 -19.59
CA GLN A 70 28.33 -13.29 -19.20
C GLN A 70 27.10 -13.30 -18.25
N PRO A 71 25.89 -13.04 -18.77
CA PRO A 71 24.68 -12.87 -17.96
C PRO A 71 24.28 -14.12 -17.17
N GLU A 72 24.56 -15.32 -17.70
CA GLU A 72 24.29 -16.59 -17.00
C GLU A 72 25.17 -16.73 -15.76
N LYS A 73 26.48 -16.50 -15.88
CA LYS A 73 27.41 -16.51 -14.75
C LYS A 73 27.14 -15.41 -13.74
N LEU A 74 26.63 -14.26 -14.19
CA LEU A 74 26.20 -13.19 -13.30
C LEU A 74 25.03 -13.66 -12.41
N GLN A 75 24.03 -14.34 -12.99
CA GLN A 75 22.89 -14.84 -12.22
C GLN A 75 23.32 -15.88 -11.19
N GLU A 76 24.16 -16.83 -11.59
CA GLU A 76 24.68 -17.86 -10.71
C GLU A 76 25.48 -17.25 -9.55
N ALA A 77 26.40 -16.32 -9.83
CA ALA A 77 27.20 -15.65 -8.82
C ALA A 77 26.36 -14.80 -7.85
N VAL A 78 25.32 -14.12 -8.35
CA VAL A 78 24.39 -13.35 -7.51
C VAL A 78 23.56 -14.28 -6.61
N LEU A 79 23.07 -15.40 -7.15
CA LEU A 79 22.32 -16.39 -6.38
C LEU A 79 23.20 -17.04 -5.31
N GLU A 80 24.44 -17.37 -5.66
CA GLU A 80 25.41 -17.92 -4.74
C GLU A 80 25.76 -16.94 -3.62
N LEU A 81 25.96 -15.65 -3.94
CA LEU A 81 26.17 -14.61 -2.93
C LEU A 81 24.97 -14.53 -1.97
N HIS A 82 23.74 -14.52 -2.48
CA HIS A 82 22.53 -14.51 -1.65
C HIS A 82 22.44 -15.74 -0.73
N ARG A 83 22.82 -16.93 -1.23
CA ARG A 83 22.87 -18.17 -0.44
C ARG A 83 23.95 -18.12 0.63
N ARG A 84 25.18 -17.68 0.29
CA ARG A 84 26.30 -17.54 1.22
C ARG A 84 25.99 -16.59 2.36
N GLU A 85 25.38 -15.44 2.04
CA GLU A 85 25.01 -14.41 3.02
C GLU A 85 23.66 -14.69 3.71
N LYS A 86 22.98 -15.80 3.36
CA LYS A 86 21.66 -16.22 3.88
C LYS A 86 20.60 -15.11 3.78
N VAL A 87 20.69 -14.25 2.76
CA VAL A 87 19.74 -13.15 2.52
C VAL A 87 18.78 -13.54 1.40
N SER A 88 17.50 -13.72 1.73
CA SER A 88 16.46 -14.17 0.78
C SER A 88 16.07 -13.11 -0.27
N PRO A 89 15.87 -13.53 -1.55
CA PRO A 89 15.10 -12.98 -2.67
C PRO A 89 13.85 -12.15 -2.45
N LEU A 90 13.10 -12.55 -1.43
CA LEU A 90 11.68 -12.20 -1.30
C LEU A 90 11.34 -11.41 -0.03
N SER A 91 12.32 -11.15 0.83
CA SER A 91 12.16 -10.35 2.06
C SER A 91 11.51 -8.95 1.86
N GLY A 92 11.43 -8.42 0.64
CA GLY A 92 10.79 -7.13 0.34
C GLY A 92 9.33 -7.21 -0.13
N CYS A 93 8.91 -8.34 -0.70
CA CYS A 93 7.55 -8.52 -1.21
C CYS A 93 6.64 -9.23 -0.20
N LEU A 94 7.20 -9.88 0.83
CA LEU A 94 6.45 -10.55 1.90
C LEU A 94 5.35 -9.68 2.53
N PRO A 95 5.61 -8.40 2.90
CA PRO A 95 4.58 -7.54 3.48
C PRO A 95 3.45 -7.24 2.50
N SER A 96 3.78 -7.01 1.23
CA SER A 96 2.80 -6.75 0.17
C SER A 96 1.92 -7.97 -0.10
N LEU A 97 2.50 -9.17 -0.06
CA LEU A 97 1.75 -10.43 -0.25
C LEU A 97 0.71 -10.64 0.86
N LEU A 98 1.07 -10.35 2.11
CA LEU A 98 0.16 -10.45 3.24
C LEU A 98 -0.91 -9.33 3.25
N GLN A 99 -0.62 -8.19 2.61
CA GLN A 99 -1.55 -7.07 2.47
C GLN A 99 -2.68 -7.36 1.46
N LEU A 100 -2.43 -8.20 0.43
CA LEU A 100 -3.40 -8.49 -0.63
C LEU A 100 -4.74 -9.04 -0.08
N PRO A 101 -4.77 -10.05 0.80
CA PRO A 101 -6.03 -10.54 1.39
C PRO A 101 -6.84 -9.45 2.09
N ALA A 102 -6.18 -8.58 2.85
CA ALA A 102 -6.85 -7.50 3.57
C ALA A 102 -7.45 -6.45 2.63
N PHE A 103 -6.77 -6.13 1.52
CA PHE A 103 -7.31 -5.25 0.48
C PHE A 103 -8.54 -5.85 -0.21
N PHE A 104 -8.46 -7.12 -0.62
CA PHE A 104 -9.60 -7.82 -1.23
C PHE A 104 -10.80 -7.88 -0.29
N LEU A 105 -10.57 -8.11 1.00
CA LEU A 105 -11.63 -8.09 2.01
C LEU A 105 -12.32 -6.73 2.07
N MET A 106 -11.55 -5.64 2.16
CA MET A 106 -12.10 -4.29 2.24
C MET A 106 -12.85 -3.90 0.96
N TYR A 107 -12.25 -4.20 -0.20
CA TYR A 107 -12.88 -3.93 -1.49
C TYR A 107 -14.21 -4.68 -1.63
N HIS A 108 -14.25 -5.96 -1.28
CA HIS A 108 -15.46 -6.77 -1.36
C HIS A 108 -16.51 -6.33 -0.33
N LEU A 109 -16.09 -5.96 0.89
CA LEU A 109 -16.98 -5.49 1.94
C LEU A 109 -17.72 -4.20 1.54
N PHE A 110 -17.07 -3.31 0.79
CA PHE A 110 -17.64 -2.01 0.39
C PHE A 110 -18.06 -1.94 -1.09
N SER A 111 -17.87 -3.02 -1.85
CA SER A 111 -18.42 -3.15 -3.21
C SER A 111 -19.62 -4.09 -3.27
N SER A 112 -19.85 -4.93 -2.26
CA SER A 112 -21.04 -5.79 -2.17
C SER A 112 -22.17 -5.09 -1.43
N ALA A 113 -23.34 -5.04 -2.06
CA ALA A 113 -24.57 -4.52 -1.46
C ALA A 113 -25.11 -5.42 -0.33
N THR A 114 -24.67 -6.68 -0.27
CA THR A 114 -25.09 -7.65 0.73
C THR A 114 -23.89 -8.36 1.36
N ILE A 115 -23.94 -8.63 2.67
CA ILE A 115 -22.92 -9.38 3.39
C ILE A 115 -23.61 -10.51 4.17
N GLY A 116 -23.32 -11.76 3.81
CA GLY A 116 -23.87 -12.93 4.51
C GLY A 116 -25.41 -13.04 4.43
N GLY A 117 -26.01 -12.56 3.34
CA GLY A 117 -27.46 -12.62 3.11
C GLY A 117 -28.27 -11.48 3.74
N ARG A 118 -27.61 -10.46 4.30
CA ARG A 118 -28.25 -9.23 4.82
C ARG A 118 -27.76 -8.01 4.05
N ASP A 119 -28.57 -6.96 4.03
CA ASP A 119 -28.21 -5.67 3.44
C ASP A 119 -26.99 -5.10 4.16
N ASN A 120 -26.10 -4.50 3.38
CA ASN A 120 -24.86 -3.96 3.89
C ASN A 120 -25.09 -2.58 4.53
N GLU A 121 -25.42 -2.57 5.81
CA GLU A 121 -25.64 -1.36 6.61
C GLU A 121 -24.41 -0.42 6.66
N LEU A 122 -23.21 -0.95 6.38
CA LEU A 122 -21.96 -0.17 6.31
C LEU A 122 -21.93 0.76 5.08
N LEU A 123 -22.67 0.46 4.00
CA LEU A 123 -22.80 1.34 2.82
C LEU A 123 -23.70 2.55 3.09
N GLY A 124 -24.64 2.43 4.03
CA GLY A 124 -25.53 3.52 4.44
C GLY A 124 -24.82 4.63 5.22
N HIS A 125 -23.64 4.33 5.76
CA HIS A 125 -22.87 5.28 6.56
C HIS A 125 -22.13 6.30 5.66
N ARG A 126 -22.09 7.55 6.14
CA ARG A 126 -21.51 8.68 5.42
C ARG A 126 -20.34 9.26 6.18
N LEU A 127 -19.21 9.49 5.50
CA LEU A 127 -18.11 10.27 6.04
C LEU A 127 -18.31 11.74 5.68
N PHE A 128 -18.63 12.60 6.67
CA PHE A 128 -18.86 14.03 6.46
C PHE A 128 -19.81 14.36 5.29
N GLY A 129 -20.86 13.55 5.11
CA GLY A 129 -21.86 13.69 4.04
C GLY A 129 -21.58 12.87 2.77
N ALA A 130 -20.35 12.38 2.56
CA ALA A 130 -19.99 11.51 1.45
C ALA A 130 -20.34 10.04 1.74
N PRO A 131 -21.11 9.34 0.89
CA PRO A 131 -21.40 7.92 1.08
C PRO A 131 -20.11 7.09 0.98
N LEU A 132 -19.90 6.16 1.93
CA LEU A 132 -18.70 5.32 1.97
C LEU A 132 -18.53 4.43 0.73
N GLY A 133 -19.65 4.04 0.10
CA GLY A 133 -19.67 3.31 -1.17
C GLY A 133 -19.56 4.20 -2.41
N GLY A 134 -19.67 5.53 -2.27
CA GLY A 134 -19.60 6.46 -3.39
C GLY A 134 -18.22 6.52 -4.02
N ARG A 135 -18.16 7.02 -5.25
CA ARG A 135 -16.91 7.33 -5.97
C ARG A 135 -16.80 8.84 -6.19
N TRP A 136 -15.59 9.29 -6.53
CA TRP A 136 -15.33 10.69 -6.86
C TRP A 136 -16.23 11.22 -7.99
N ALA A 137 -16.48 10.39 -9.01
CA ALA A 137 -17.37 10.72 -10.12
C ALA A 137 -18.82 11.00 -9.65
N ASP A 138 -19.31 10.23 -8.67
CA ASP A 138 -20.67 10.41 -8.12
C ASP A 138 -20.76 11.70 -7.30
N ALA A 139 -19.69 12.03 -6.56
CA ALA A 139 -19.61 13.27 -5.79
C ALA A 139 -19.60 14.51 -6.71
N LEU A 140 -18.86 14.44 -7.82
CA LEU A 140 -18.85 15.47 -8.86
C LEU A 140 -20.22 15.64 -9.52
N ALA A 141 -20.90 14.54 -9.84
CA ALA A 141 -22.21 14.56 -10.49
C ALA A 141 -23.32 15.12 -9.60
N GLN A 142 -23.26 14.90 -8.27
CA GLN A 142 -24.31 15.31 -7.34
C GLN A 142 -24.19 16.76 -6.85
N GLY A 143 -22.97 17.30 -6.73
CA GLY A 143 -22.77 18.64 -6.16
C GLY A 143 -21.47 19.34 -6.53
N GLY A 144 -20.72 18.79 -7.49
CA GLY A 144 -19.42 19.32 -7.89
C GLY A 144 -18.35 19.22 -6.79
N VAL A 145 -17.15 19.77 -7.09
CA VAL A 145 -15.98 19.73 -6.19
C VAL A 145 -16.23 20.47 -4.87
N PHE A 146 -17.10 21.48 -4.88
CA PHE A 146 -17.43 22.31 -3.72
C PHE A 146 -18.65 21.80 -2.93
N GLY A 147 -19.33 20.75 -3.41
CA GLY A 147 -20.39 20.09 -2.65
C GLY A 147 -19.83 19.32 -1.45
N GLY A 148 -20.70 18.97 -0.48
CA GLY A 148 -20.27 18.29 0.75
C GLY A 148 -19.43 17.03 0.50
N ALA A 149 -19.86 16.16 -0.43
CA ALA A 149 -19.08 14.99 -0.82
C ALA A 149 -17.80 15.36 -1.59
N GLY A 150 -17.85 16.37 -2.47
CA GLY A 150 -16.70 16.84 -3.25
C GLY A 150 -15.56 17.35 -2.36
N LEU A 151 -15.86 18.08 -1.29
CA LEU A 151 -14.86 18.58 -0.34
C LEU A 151 -14.16 17.45 0.42
N VAL A 152 -14.89 16.39 0.77
CA VAL A 152 -14.31 15.20 1.43
C VAL A 152 -13.30 14.52 0.52
N TYR A 153 -13.63 14.34 -0.76
CA TYR A 153 -12.68 13.79 -1.73
C TYR A 153 -11.53 14.76 -2.03
N ALA A 154 -11.78 16.06 -2.10
CA ALA A 154 -10.72 17.05 -2.29
C ALA A 154 -9.69 16.99 -1.14
N GLY A 155 -10.17 16.93 0.11
CA GLY A 155 -9.32 16.69 1.28
C GLY A 155 -8.57 15.37 1.18
N LEU A 156 -9.25 14.29 0.76
CA LEU A 156 -8.62 12.99 0.55
C LEU A 156 -7.52 13.06 -0.51
N PHE A 157 -7.73 13.69 -1.66
CA PHE A 157 -6.72 13.87 -2.71
C PHE A 157 -5.51 14.66 -2.21
N VAL A 158 -5.70 15.68 -1.37
CA VAL A 158 -4.60 16.41 -0.74
C VAL A 158 -3.78 15.45 0.14
N VAL A 159 -4.43 14.66 1.00
CA VAL A 159 -3.75 13.68 1.86
C VAL A 159 -3.01 12.64 1.02
N VAL A 160 -3.65 12.09 -0.01
CA VAL A 160 -3.04 11.11 -0.93
C VAL A 160 -1.84 11.73 -1.63
N GLY A 161 -1.96 12.98 -2.09
CA GLY A 161 -0.88 13.71 -2.75
C GLY A 161 0.33 13.91 -1.83
N VAL A 162 0.11 14.27 -0.57
CA VAL A 162 1.16 14.38 0.44
C VAL A 162 1.82 13.03 0.70
N VAL A 163 1.03 11.97 0.89
CA VAL A 163 1.53 10.60 1.09
C VAL A 163 2.32 10.12 -0.13
N ALA A 164 1.81 10.32 -1.34
CA ALA A 164 2.47 9.99 -2.59
C ALA A 164 3.77 10.76 -2.79
N TRP A 165 3.82 12.04 -2.41
CA TRP A 165 5.04 12.85 -2.43
C TRP A 165 6.11 12.29 -1.48
N PHE A 166 5.72 11.96 -0.24
CA PHE A 166 6.63 11.32 0.71
C PHE A 166 7.12 9.97 0.19
N GLY A 167 6.22 9.17 -0.39
CA GLY A 167 6.54 7.91 -1.04
C GLY A 167 7.48 8.06 -2.22
N PHE A 168 7.28 9.06 -3.07
CA PHE A 168 8.15 9.41 -4.18
C PHE A 168 9.56 9.79 -3.70
N ARG A 169 9.67 10.65 -2.68
CA ARG A 169 10.96 11.03 -2.10
C ARG A 169 11.68 9.85 -1.48
N LEU A 170 10.96 8.99 -0.76
CA LEU A 170 11.54 7.80 -0.16
C LEU A 170 11.97 6.79 -1.23
N SER A 171 11.10 6.51 -2.21
CA SER A 171 11.36 5.59 -3.31
C SER A 171 12.57 6.04 -4.16
N ARG A 172 12.72 7.34 -4.42
CA ARG A 172 13.93 7.88 -5.08
C ARG A 172 15.22 7.59 -4.31
N ARG A 173 15.19 7.61 -2.97
CA ARG A 173 16.35 7.24 -2.16
C ARG A 173 16.64 5.74 -2.23
N THR A 174 15.60 4.91 -2.24
CA THR A 174 15.75 3.45 -2.28
C THR A 174 16.15 2.94 -3.67
N VAL A 175 15.61 3.49 -4.76
CA VAL A 175 15.96 3.10 -6.14
C VAL A 175 17.40 3.48 -6.50
N GLY A 176 17.94 4.55 -5.89
CA GLY A 176 19.37 4.88 -5.99
C GLY A 176 20.30 3.91 -5.27
N ALA A 177 19.81 3.21 -4.24
CA ALA A 177 20.59 2.28 -3.41
C ALA A 177 20.35 0.79 -3.74
N GLN A 178 19.15 0.46 -4.21
CA GLN A 178 18.75 -0.86 -4.67
C GLN A 178 18.62 -0.82 -6.18
N GLY A 179 19.71 -1.16 -6.89
CA GLY A 179 19.63 -1.40 -8.32
C GLY A 179 18.54 -2.45 -8.60
N VAL A 180 17.70 -2.16 -9.59
CA VAL A 180 16.48 -2.92 -9.94
C VAL A 180 16.74 -4.44 -9.88
N PRO A 181 15.88 -5.23 -9.20
CA PRO A 181 15.98 -6.68 -9.23
C PRO A 181 15.71 -7.15 -10.66
N ALA A 182 16.71 -7.76 -11.27
CA ALA A 182 16.54 -8.45 -12.55
C ALA A 182 15.70 -9.71 -12.27
N ALA A 183 14.40 -9.64 -12.52
CA ALA A 183 13.62 -10.84 -12.73
C ALA A 183 13.98 -11.36 -14.12
N GLY A 184 14.87 -12.36 -14.16
CA GLY A 184 15.18 -13.15 -15.35
C GLY A 184 16.12 -12.49 -16.37
N GLY A 185 17.28 -13.12 -16.58
CA GLY A 185 17.86 -13.26 -17.91
C GLY A 185 18.59 -12.07 -18.51
N GLU A 186 17.88 -10.97 -18.74
CA GLU A 186 18.34 -9.88 -19.59
C GLU A 186 18.38 -8.57 -18.80
N GLN A 187 19.44 -7.78 -19.03
CA GLN A 187 19.28 -6.33 -18.92
C GLN A 187 18.30 -5.94 -20.03
N VAL A 188 16.99 -6.06 -19.75
CA VAL A 188 15.94 -5.63 -20.68
C VAL A 188 16.23 -4.16 -21.03
N PRO A 189 16.42 -3.82 -22.31
CA PRO A 189 16.56 -2.43 -22.72
C PRO A 189 15.40 -1.62 -22.14
N GLY A 190 15.70 -0.59 -21.35
CA GLY A 190 14.69 0.20 -20.64
C GLY A 190 14.61 -0.02 -19.12
N MET A 191 15.38 -0.93 -18.51
CA MET A 191 15.42 -1.10 -17.04
C MET A 191 15.93 0.17 -16.30
N GLU A 192 16.74 1.00 -16.96
CA GLU A 192 17.13 2.33 -16.45
C GLU A 192 15.95 3.32 -16.50
N ALA A 193 15.13 3.26 -17.55
CA ALA A 193 13.88 4.01 -17.64
C ALA A 193 12.87 3.52 -16.60
N VAL A 194 12.81 2.21 -16.32
CA VAL A 194 12.02 1.65 -15.21
C VAL A 194 12.45 2.26 -13.89
N GLY A 195 13.76 2.37 -13.60
CA GLY A 195 14.26 3.06 -12.41
C GLY A 195 13.81 4.53 -12.31
N LYS A 196 13.69 5.24 -13.43
CA LYS A 196 13.18 6.63 -13.48
C LYS A 196 11.66 6.70 -13.31
N VAL A 197 10.92 5.69 -13.74
CA VAL A 197 9.44 5.62 -13.71
C VAL A 197 8.91 5.04 -12.39
N VAL A 198 9.63 4.12 -11.73
CA VAL A 198 9.20 3.45 -10.49
C VAL A 198 8.81 4.43 -9.37
N PRO A 199 9.56 5.51 -9.09
CA PRO A 199 9.14 6.49 -8.10
C PRO A 199 7.80 7.14 -8.45
N PHE A 200 7.54 7.35 -9.74
CA PHE A 200 6.31 7.95 -10.26
C PHE A 200 5.09 7.05 -10.09
N MET A 201 5.28 5.72 -9.95
CA MET A 201 4.18 4.79 -9.63
C MET A 201 3.49 5.12 -8.30
N SER A 202 4.15 5.85 -7.39
CA SER A 202 3.51 6.33 -6.14
C SER A 202 2.30 7.24 -6.41
N PHE A 203 2.29 7.94 -7.57
CA PHE A 203 1.15 8.77 -7.98
C PHE A 203 0.00 7.95 -8.58
N PHE A 204 0.21 6.69 -8.97
CA PHE A 204 -0.86 5.80 -9.44
C PHE A 204 -1.95 5.58 -8.38
N THR A 205 -1.59 5.72 -7.10
CA THR A 205 -2.55 5.66 -5.99
C THR A 205 -3.59 6.78 -6.07
N LEU A 206 -3.27 7.97 -6.59
CA LEU A 206 -4.26 9.04 -6.82
C LEU A 206 -5.32 8.60 -7.83
N VAL A 207 -4.90 7.96 -8.93
CA VAL A 207 -5.81 7.43 -9.94
C VAL A 207 -6.69 6.34 -9.35
N THR A 208 -6.10 5.45 -8.56
CA THR A 208 -6.85 4.37 -7.89
C THR A 208 -7.94 4.97 -6.98
N VAL A 209 -7.58 5.94 -6.13
CA VAL A 209 -8.49 6.63 -5.20
C VAL A 209 -9.63 7.36 -5.91
N ALA A 210 -9.40 7.85 -7.13
CA ALA A 210 -10.44 8.48 -7.93
C ALA A 210 -11.52 7.48 -8.42
N VAL A 211 -11.15 6.22 -8.60
CA VAL A 211 -12.02 5.19 -9.23
C VAL A 211 -12.66 4.27 -8.18
N VAL A 212 -11.99 4.03 -7.05
CA VAL A 212 -12.50 3.13 -6.01
C VAL A 212 -13.51 3.82 -5.08
N PRO A 213 -14.35 3.04 -4.37
CA PRO A 213 -15.21 3.57 -3.32
C PRO A 213 -14.43 4.33 -2.23
N LEU A 214 -15.07 5.32 -1.60
CA LEU A 214 -14.46 6.14 -0.55
C LEU A 214 -13.82 5.30 0.56
N ALA A 215 -14.50 4.24 1.02
CA ALA A 215 -13.98 3.34 2.05
C ALA A 215 -12.68 2.63 1.61
N ALA A 216 -12.61 2.16 0.36
CA ALA A 216 -11.42 1.55 -0.20
C ALA A 216 -10.29 2.57 -0.36
N ALA A 217 -10.62 3.80 -0.75
CA ALA A 217 -9.66 4.88 -0.84
C ALA A 217 -9.04 5.22 0.53
N LEU A 218 -9.86 5.33 1.58
CA LEU A 218 -9.41 5.57 2.95
C LEU A 218 -8.48 4.44 3.45
N TYR A 219 -8.83 3.19 3.16
CA TYR A 219 -7.98 2.05 3.49
C TYR A 219 -6.61 2.15 2.77
N VAL A 220 -6.61 2.40 1.46
CA VAL A 220 -5.38 2.51 0.67
C VAL A 220 -4.49 3.65 1.17
N VAL A 221 -5.07 4.81 1.50
CA VAL A 221 -4.33 5.98 2.01
C VAL A 221 -3.76 5.70 3.39
N THR A 222 -4.58 5.16 4.30
CA THR A 222 -4.12 4.82 5.66
C THR A 222 -3.01 3.79 5.61
N SER A 223 -3.17 2.79 4.73
CA SER A 223 -2.20 1.74 4.50
C SER A 223 -0.89 2.29 3.91
N THR A 224 -0.94 3.13 2.90
CA THR A 224 0.27 3.71 2.31
C THR A 224 0.98 4.64 3.29
N ALA A 225 0.23 5.51 3.99
CA ALA A 225 0.76 6.43 5.00
C ALA A 225 1.50 5.69 6.12
N TRP A 226 0.87 4.69 6.73
CA TRP A 226 1.52 3.95 7.80
C TRP A 226 2.71 3.11 7.29
N GLY A 227 2.67 2.62 6.05
CA GLY A 227 3.82 1.91 5.48
C GLY A 227 5.03 2.82 5.29
N LEU A 228 4.79 4.11 4.97
CA LEU A 228 5.83 5.13 4.92
C LEU A 228 6.35 5.50 6.30
N VAL A 229 5.47 5.65 7.29
CA VAL A 229 5.86 5.93 8.69
C VAL A 229 6.69 4.79 9.24
N GLU A 230 6.23 3.55 9.08
CA GLU A 230 6.94 2.35 9.51
C GLU A 230 8.31 2.25 8.84
N ARG A 231 8.38 2.52 7.53
CA ARG A 231 9.67 2.59 6.83
C ARG A 231 10.56 3.70 7.36
N ALA A 232 10.02 4.90 7.59
CA ALA A 232 10.79 6.03 8.11
C ALA A 232 11.31 5.78 9.54
N VAL A 233 10.58 5.03 10.36
CA VAL A 233 10.97 4.70 11.74
C VAL A 233 11.93 3.51 11.79
N LEU A 234 11.66 2.43 11.05
CA LEU A 234 12.44 1.20 11.10
C LEU A 234 13.71 1.21 10.23
N TYR A 235 13.78 2.08 9.23
CA TYR A 235 14.94 2.18 8.32
C TYR A 235 15.80 3.43 8.56
N ARG A 236 15.61 4.12 9.69
CA ARG A 236 16.70 4.94 10.27
C ARG A 236 17.86 4.03 10.70
#